data_AF-A0A7C2N512-F1
#
_entry.id   AF-A0A7C2N512-F1
#
_cell.length_a   1.000
_cell.length_b   1.000
_cell.length_c   1.000
_cell.angle_alpha   90.00
_cell.angle_beta   90.00
_cell.angle_gamma   90.00
#
_symmetry.space_group_name_H-M   'P 1'
#
loop_
_entity.id
_entity.type
_entity.pdbx_description
1 polymer ?
#
loop_
_entity_poly.entity_id
_entity_poly.type
_entity_poly.pdbx_seq_one_letter_code
_entity_poly.pdbx_strand_id
1 'polypeptide(L)'
;MLKIISKLHITVLVLILIGIIISMISCNTSCDNKFTNLLGSSSIGGGSGGGSGGGGSGNIHNFPLLFDGQYPNDYEEFLSIVPTSDSGYFAVGKAYDSSSNIDDALFVKLDSNLNVVWSKLGSIGIRGAFGFENIENNNTYYYACGYANNNGFFISKLNSDGSTNNIIYFSNDVTFILPYNNNTPGIIANISYNPISGSGFNIAKFGQDLSFKWIINNAVWGEANIITSDNKTFLYFIDSNNNKYLTKIDVSSNDVNNVINNAQYYQITNSSTYLGFLGCLGDYNNNFYFSFVDYTASPDRYYVIKTDNNFNKIGEVSVSGRFSVSLVPVSNSDNSILILYDYNNSKLNLIKVGNNLAPIQNMAFQVSNYEPGNVRFIVIKAIPLANIFIVPGTFNNNAFNNNALVYSFDYNLNPPCGSLTQSNLTLNNTNDISINTNPLTPSSTITSGSSLTVTPANTATTDYPLTIIDACPIN
;
A
#
# COMPACT_ATOMS: atom_id res chain seq x y z
N MET A 1 39.23 -7.98 49.82
CA MET A 1 39.27 -7.99 48.34
C MET A 1 38.06 -8.69 47.71
N LEU A 2 37.67 -9.91 48.14
CA LEU A 2 36.48 -10.61 47.59
C LEU A 2 35.12 -9.91 47.84
N LYS A 3 34.95 -9.13 48.93
CA LYS A 3 33.71 -8.37 49.20
C LYS A 3 33.52 -7.10 48.34
N ILE A 4 34.60 -6.61 47.70
CA ILE A 4 34.55 -5.43 46.83
C ILE A 4 34.20 -5.83 45.39
N ILE A 5 34.65 -7.01 44.96
CA ILE A 5 34.38 -7.55 43.62
C ILE A 5 32.89 -7.93 43.47
N SER A 6 32.22 -8.43 44.52
CA SER A 6 30.79 -8.78 44.42
C SER A 6 29.87 -7.56 44.37
N LYS A 7 30.22 -6.46 45.05
CA LYS A 7 29.45 -5.20 44.99
C LYS A 7 29.61 -4.53 43.62
N LEU A 8 30.82 -4.56 43.04
CA LEU A 8 31.08 -3.96 41.73
C LEU A 8 30.26 -4.63 40.61
N HIS A 9 30.11 -5.96 40.64
CA HIS A 9 29.29 -6.69 39.66
C HIS A 9 27.79 -6.39 39.81
N ILE A 10 27.29 -6.25 41.04
CA ILE A 10 25.87 -5.91 41.27
C ILE A 10 25.57 -4.48 40.83
N THR A 11 26.48 -3.52 41.10
CA THR A 11 26.29 -2.12 40.69
C THR A 11 26.32 -1.98 39.16
N VAL A 12 27.22 -2.69 38.46
CA VAL A 12 27.27 -2.69 36.99
C VAL A 12 26.03 -3.35 36.39
N LEU A 13 25.54 -4.45 36.96
CA LEU A 13 24.32 -5.12 36.48
C LEU A 13 23.07 -4.24 36.68
N VAL A 14 22.99 -3.51 37.79
CA VAL A 14 21.90 -2.55 38.07
C VAL A 14 21.96 -1.34 37.13
N LEU A 15 23.15 -0.84 36.78
CA LEU A 15 23.32 0.22 35.78
C LEU A 15 22.95 -0.24 34.37
N ILE A 16 23.24 -1.49 34.00
CA ILE A 16 22.82 -2.07 32.71
C ILE A 16 21.30 -2.26 32.68
N LEU A 17 20.69 -2.76 33.76
CA LEU A 17 19.22 -2.87 33.84
C LEU A 17 18.52 -1.51 33.82
N ILE A 18 19.06 -0.50 34.52
CA ILE A 18 18.54 0.87 34.46
C ILE A 18 18.74 1.47 33.07
N GLY A 19 19.85 1.18 32.38
CA GLY A 19 20.07 1.58 30.99
C GLY A 19 19.08 0.93 30.01
N ILE A 20 18.73 -0.35 30.20
CA ILE A 20 17.71 -1.07 29.41
C ILE A 20 16.30 -0.58 29.74
N ILE A 21 16.01 -0.27 31.00
CA ILE A 21 14.71 0.29 31.43
C ILE A 21 14.56 1.73 30.89
N ILE A 22 15.60 2.55 30.92
CA ILE A 22 15.60 3.89 30.33
C ILE A 22 15.53 3.80 28.80
N SER A 23 16.15 2.81 28.15
CA SER A 23 16.00 2.60 26.70
C SER A 23 14.61 2.09 26.32
N MET A 24 13.96 1.30 27.18
CA MET A 24 12.57 0.86 27.00
C MET A 24 11.56 1.98 27.28
N ILE A 25 11.84 2.86 28.26
CA ILE A 25 11.04 4.06 28.52
C ILE A 25 11.25 5.08 27.40
N SER A 26 12.47 5.29 26.90
CA SER A 26 12.73 6.19 25.78
C SER A 26 12.16 5.66 24.45
N CYS A 27 12.05 4.34 24.29
CA CYS A 27 11.34 3.74 23.14
C CYS A 27 9.81 3.87 23.29
N ASN A 28 9.28 3.94 24.52
CA ASN A 28 7.86 4.20 24.79
C ASN A 28 7.50 5.70 24.78
N THR A 29 8.45 6.60 25.04
CA THR A 29 8.23 8.07 25.02
C THR A 29 8.74 8.75 23.75
N SER A 30 9.47 8.05 22.87
CA SER A 30 9.73 8.52 21.49
C SER A 30 8.63 8.10 20.51
N CYS A 31 7.66 7.30 20.96
CA CYS A 31 6.38 7.10 20.29
C CYS A 31 5.42 8.25 20.60
N ASP A 32 5.90 9.50 20.60
CA ASP A 32 5.00 10.58 20.25
C ASP A 32 4.49 10.21 18.86
N ASN A 33 3.19 9.94 18.78
CA ASN A 33 2.48 9.71 17.54
C ASN A 33 2.58 10.99 16.68
N LYS A 34 3.75 11.24 16.07
CA LYS A 34 4.01 12.37 15.16
C LYS A 34 3.13 12.32 13.91
N PHE A 35 2.38 11.23 13.71
CA PHE A 35 1.35 11.09 12.68
C PHE A 35 0.02 11.78 12.99
N THR A 36 -0.21 12.36 14.18
CA THR A 36 -1.50 13.00 14.48
C THR A 36 -1.73 14.34 13.78
N ASN A 37 -0.72 14.96 13.15
CA ASN A 37 -0.81 16.34 12.67
C ASN A 37 -0.33 16.60 11.24
N LEU A 38 -0.12 15.59 10.40
CA LEU A 38 0.30 15.80 9.02
C LEU A 38 -0.47 14.95 8.01
N LEU A 39 -1.78 15.12 7.98
CA LEU A 39 -2.59 14.70 6.84
C LEU A 39 -3.47 15.88 6.44
N GLY A 40 -3.11 16.48 5.29
CA GLY A 40 -3.74 17.67 4.74
C GLY A 40 -5.25 17.50 4.61
N SER A 41 -5.96 18.43 5.22
CA SER A 41 -7.35 18.73 4.94
C SER A 41 -7.48 19.28 3.52
N SER A 42 -8.55 18.88 2.83
CA SER A 42 -9.10 19.62 1.69
C SER A 42 -9.36 21.07 2.11
N SER A 43 -8.79 22.06 1.40
CA SER A 43 -9.22 23.45 1.54
C SER A 43 -10.67 23.60 1.04
N ILE A 44 -11.45 24.36 1.80
CA ILE A 44 -12.81 24.77 1.47
C ILE A 44 -12.73 25.92 0.46
N GLY A 45 -13.43 25.79 -0.66
CA GLY A 45 -13.62 26.90 -1.61
C GLY A 45 -14.46 26.53 -2.82
N GLY A 46 -15.76 26.27 -2.66
CA GLY A 46 -16.61 25.92 -3.80
C GLY A 46 -18.09 25.76 -3.51
N GLY A 47 -18.67 26.66 -2.70
CA GLY A 47 -20.12 26.84 -2.69
C GLY A 47 -20.56 27.43 -4.03
N SER A 48 -21.42 26.70 -4.74
CA SER A 48 -22.19 27.15 -5.90
C SER A 48 -22.84 28.52 -5.64
N GLY A 49 -22.83 29.37 -6.67
CA GLY A 49 -23.06 30.80 -6.56
C GLY A 49 -24.36 31.28 -5.88
N GLY A 50 -24.29 32.55 -5.46
CA GLY A 50 -25.42 33.41 -5.14
C GLY A 50 -25.57 33.72 -3.64
N GLY A 51 -25.20 34.94 -3.25
CA GLY A 51 -25.69 35.56 -2.02
C GLY A 51 -24.63 36.00 -1.02
N SER A 52 -24.52 37.31 -0.87
CA SER A 52 -23.85 38.08 0.18
C SER A 52 -23.98 37.54 1.61
N GLY A 53 -22.90 37.58 2.39
CA GLY A 53 -22.92 37.45 3.85
C GLY A 53 -21.63 36.85 4.41
N GLY A 54 -20.88 37.63 5.19
CA GLY A 54 -19.50 37.31 5.59
C GLY A 54 -19.32 36.43 6.83
N GLY A 55 -18.03 36.26 7.17
CA GLY A 55 -17.53 35.92 8.51
C GLY A 55 -17.43 34.43 8.81
N GLY A 56 -16.20 33.92 8.87
CA GLY A 56 -15.93 32.57 9.36
C GLY A 56 -14.51 32.08 9.09
N SER A 57 -13.53 32.70 9.75
CA SER A 57 -12.19 32.12 9.93
C SER A 57 -12.32 30.80 10.68
N GLY A 58 -11.97 29.70 10.02
CA GLY A 58 -11.70 28.41 10.65
C GLY A 58 -10.22 28.11 10.44
N ASN A 59 -9.42 28.29 11.50
CA ASN A 59 -8.01 27.90 11.53
C ASN A 59 -7.91 26.39 11.30
N ILE A 60 -7.48 26.00 10.11
CA ILE A 60 -6.92 24.67 9.88
C ILE A 60 -5.42 24.88 9.78
N HIS A 61 -4.66 24.16 10.61
CA HIS A 61 -3.19 24.22 10.62
C HIS A 61 -2.65 23.61 9.33
N ASN A 62 -2.65 24.39 8.25
CA ASN A 62 -1.90 24.08 7.05
C ASN A 62 -0.41 24.30 7.35
N PHE A 63 0.44 23.43 6.80
CA PHE A 63 1.85 23.76 6.55
C PHE A 63 1.89 24.43 5.17
N PRO A 64 1.75 25.76 5.03
CA PRO A 64 1.93 26.39 3.74
C PRO A 64 3.39 26.22 3.35
N LEU A 65 3.64 25.42 2.33
CA LEU A 65 4.98 25.20 1.77
C LEU A 65 5.26 26.14 0.60
N LEU A 66 4.21 26.66 -0.03
CA LEU A 66 4.27 27.28 -1.34
C LEU A 66 3.40 28.53 -1.44
N PHE A 67 2.11 28.42 -1.11
CA PHE A 67 1.17 29.52 -1.24
C PHE A 67 0.90 30.18 0.12
N ASP A 68 1.16 31.49 0.19
CA ASP A 68 0.83 32.36 1.33
C ASP A 68 -0.67 32.73 1.38
N GLY A 69 -1.47 32.17 0.48
CA GLY A 69 -2.89 32.48 0.31
C GLY A 69 -3.16 33.72 -0.54
N GLN A 70 -2.20 34.23 -1.32
CA GLN A 70 -2.38 35.40 -2.18
C GLN A 70 -3.49 35.25 -3.23
N TYR A 71 -3.78 34.03 -3.70
CA TYR A 71 -4.96 33.72 -4.51
C TYR A 71 -5.90 32.74 -3.78
N PRO A 72 -7.21 33.01 -3.74
CA PRO A 72 -8.17 32.27 -2.91
C PRO A 72 -8.39 30.81 -3.36
N ASN A 73 -7.85 30.41 -4.50
CA ASN A 73 -8.05 29.09 -5.10
C ASN A 73 -6.75 28.28 -5.26
N ASP A 74 -5.61 28.80 -4.80
CA ASP A 74 -4.36 28.04 -4.80
C ASP A 74 -4.37 27.04 -3.64
N TYR A 75 -3.84 25.84 -3.87
CA TYR A 75 -3.76 24.82 -2.82
C TYR A 75 -2.64 23.81 -3.06
N GLU A 76 -2.11 23.26 -1.98
CA GLU A 76 -1.28 22.06 -1.99
C GLU A 76 -2.04 20.87 -1.40
N GLU A 77 -1.90 19.71 -2.04
CA GLU A 77 -2.51 18.47 -1.59
C GLU A 77 -1.47 17.34 -1.58
N PHE A 78 -1.20 16.78 -0.40
CA PHE A 78 -0.37 15.57 -0.27
C PHE A 78 -1.21 14.31 -0.46
N LEU A 79 -0.78 13.43 -1.35
CA LEU A 79 -1.47 12.19 -1.72
C LEU A 79 -0.82 10.94 -1.10
N SER A 80 0.47 11.01 -0.74
CA SER A 80 1.18 9.92 -0.09
C SER A 80 2.34 10.47 0.74
N ILE A 81 2.55 9.89 1.91
CA ILE A 81 3.70 10.14 2.79
C ILE A 81 4.26 8.81 3.26
N VAL A 82 5.58 8.66 3.23
CA VAL A 82 6.27 7.46 3.72
C VAL A 82 7.43 7.82 4.63
N PRO A 83 7.72 7.02 5.68
CA PRO A 83 8.96 7.16 6.44
C PRO A 83 10.17 6.82 5.56
N THR A 84 11.30 7.48 5.84
CA THR A 84 12.57 7.27 5.15
C THR A 84 13.63 6.69 6.11
N SER A 85 14.66 6.06 5.55
CA SER A 85 15.72 5.33 6.26
C SER A 85 16.53 6.21 7.21
N ASP A 86 16.60 7.51 6.92
CA ASP A 86 17.19 8.55 7.77
C ASP A 86 16.25 9.04 8.90
N SER A 87 15.17 8.31 9.19
CA SER A 87 14.12 8.65 10.16
C SER A 87 13.31 9.92 9.82
N GLY A 88 13.45 10.45 8.61
CA GLY A 88 12.58 11.50 8.08
C GLY A 88 11.38 10.95 7.33
N TYR A 89 10.82 11.77 6.43
CA TYR A 89 9.65 11.41 5.63
C TYR A 89 9.77 11.92 4.20
N PHE A 90 9.25 11.17 3.23
CA PHE A 90 9.07 11.61 1.85
C PHE A 90 7.58 11.70 1.54
N ALA A 91 7.13 12.86 1.07
CA ALA A 91 5.75 13.14 0.72
C ALA A 91 5.63 13.52 -0.76
N VAL A 92 4.57 13.03 -1.40
CA VAL A 92 4.23 13.32 -2.80
C VAL A 92 2.80 13.82 -2.90
N GLY A 93 2.57 14.75 -3.79
CA GLY A 93 1.29 15.45 -3.91
C GLY A 93 1.23 16.32 -5.15
N LYS A 94 0.30 17.26 -5.16
CA LYS A 94 0.18 18.29 -6.21
C LYS A 94 0.08 19.68 -5.58
N ALA A 95 0.55 20.67 -6.32
CA ALA A 95 0.34 22.08 -6.05
C ALA A 95 -0.48 22.65 -7.20
N TYR A 96 -1.57 23.34 -6.91
CA TYR A 96 -2.43 23.97 -7.91
C TYR A 96 -2.30 25.48 -7.82
N ASP A 97 -1.96 26.09 -8.95
CA ASP A 97 -1.98 27.54 -9.16
C ASP A 97 -3.19 27.93 -10.00
N SER A 98 -4.09 28.69 -9.38
CA SER A 98 -5.34 29.15 -9.97
C SER A 98 -5.16 30.19 -11.08
N SER A 99 -4.00 30.88 -11.11
CA SER A 99 -3.68 31.87 -12.13
C SER A 99 -3.21 31.23 -13.45
N SER A 100 -2.51 30.09 -13.37
CA SER A 100 -2.03 29.33 -14.52
C SER A 100 -2.94 28.14 -14.88
N ASN A 101 -3.87 27.77 -13.98
CA ASN A 101 -4.76 26.62 -14.09
C ASN A 101 -3.99 25.30 -14.35
N ILE A 102 -2.83 25.16 -13.71
CA ILE A 102 -1.94 24.00 -13.82
C ILE A 102 -1.79 23.38 -12.44
N ASP A 103 -1.99 22.06 -12.37
CA ASP A 103 -1.48 21.24 -11.27
C ASP A 103 0.00 20.95 -11.57
N ASP A 104 0.91 21.21 -10.64
CA ASP A 104 2.30 20.74 -10.66
C ASP A 104 2.47 19.59 -9.66
N ALA A 105 3.33 18.63 -9.97
CA ALA A 105 3.72 17.58 -9.04
C ALA A 105 4.51 18.21 -7.88
N LEU A 106 4.13 17.91 -6.64
CA LEU A 106 4.84 18.35 -5.44
C LEU A 106 5.57 17.18 -4.80
N PHE A 107 6.88 17.32 -4.60
CA PHE A 107 7.72 16.35 -3.89
C PHE A 107 8.39 17.03 -2.70
N VAL A 108 8.32 16.43 -1.52
CA VAL A 108 8.85 17.04 -0.29
C VAL A 108 9.57 16.01 0.56
N LYS A 109 10.80 16.34 0.96
CA LYS A 109 11.53 15.60 1.99
C LYS A 109 11.46 16.38 3.29
N LEU A 110 11.07 15.67 4.35
CA LEU A 110 11.04 16.14 5.72
C LEU A 110 12.10 15.41 6.56
N ASP A 111 12.62 16.09 7.57
CA ASP A 111 13.43 15.46 8.62
C ASP A 111 12.56 14.76 9.67
N SER A 112 13.19 14.16 10.68
CA SER A 112 12.50 13.48 11.78
C SER A 112 11.63 14.40 12.66
N ASN A 113 11.78 15.72 12.54
CA ASN A 113 11.02 16.74 13.24
C ASN A 113 9.97 17.41 12.33
N LEU A 114 9.73 16.86 11.14
CA LEU A 114 8.81 17.40 10.12
C LEU A 114 9.25 18.76 9.56
N ASN A 115 10.52 19.14 9.70
CA ASN A 115 11.07 20.29 9.00
C ASN A 115 11.38 19.92 7.55
N VAL A 116 11.16 20.86 6.64
CA VAL A 116 11.47 20.68 5.22
C VAL A 116 12.98 20.63 5.02
N VAL A 117 13.47 19.52 4.48
CA VAL A 117 14.86 19.36 4.01
C VAL A 117 14.98 19.89 2.58
N TRP A 118 14.05 19.49 1.72
CA TRP A 118 13.90 20.03 0.37
C TRP A 118 12.46 19.86 -0.12
N SER A 119 12.07 20.68 -1.08
CA SER A 119 10.82 20.56 -1.81
C SER A 119 11.03 20.93 -3.29
N LYS A 120 10.29 20.27 -4.18
CA LYS A 120 10.40 20.40 -5.64
C LYS A 120 9.02 20.42 -6.27
N LEU A 121 8.87 21.28 -7.28
CA LEU A 121 7.76 21.20 -8.23
C LEU A 121 8.23 20.54 -9.51
N GLY A 122 7.54 19.48 -9.92
CA GLY A 122 7.66 18.91 -11.26
C GLY A 122 6.55 19.45 -12.15
N SER A 123 6.90 19.94 -13.34
CA SER A 123 5.94 20.46 -14.34
C SER A 123 5.11 19.35 -15.03
N ILE A 124 4.61 18.43 -14.24
CA ILE A 124 3.80 17.29 -14.64
C ILE A 124 2.56 17.38 -13.79
N GLY A 125 1.40 17.70 -14.37
CA GLY A 125 0.16 17.69 -13.63
C GLY A 125 -0.25 16.27 -13.29
N ILE A 126 -0.34 15.97 -11.99
CA ILE A 126 -0.54 14.61 -11.50
C ILE A 126 -1.91 14.40 -10.89
N ARG A 127 -2.48 13.22 -11.17
CA ARG A 127 -3.68 12.70 -10.51
C ARG A 127 -3.36 11.35 -9.90
N GLY A 128 -3.61 11.22 -8.60
CA GLY A 128 -3.34 10.01 -7.82
C GLY A 128 -1.84 9.70 -7.77
N ALA A 129 -1.19 9.96 -6.64
CA ALA A 129 0.25 9.81 -6.52
C ALA A 129 0.65 8.92 -5.34
N PHE A 130 1.72 8.17 -5.53
CA PHE A 130 2.36 7.39 -4.47
C PHE A 130 3.87 7.55 -4.54
N GLY A 131 4.51 7.61 -3.38
CA GLY A 131 5.95 7.77 -3.25
C GLY A 131 6.57 6.73 -2.33
N PHE A 132 7.85 6.43 -2.54
CA PHE A 132 8.64 5.56 -1.67
C PHE A 132 10.15 5.88 -1.77
N GLU A 133 10.91 5.40 -0.81
CA GLU A 133 12.38 5.45 -0.79
C GLU A 133 12.97 4.12 -1.26
N ASN A 134 14.08 4.19 -1.99
CA ASN A 134 14.90 3.04 -2.34
C ASN A 134 16.38 3.33 -2.07
N ILE A 135 17.14 2.32 -1.65
CA ILE A 135 18.59 2.43 -1.43
C ILE A 135 19.31 1.57 -2.46
N GLU A 136 20.13 2.21 -3.32
CA GLU A 136 20.89 1.53 -4.36
C GLU A 136 22.38 1.78 -4.16
N ASN A 137 23.15 0.71 -3.93
CA ASN A 137 24.60 0.82 -3.71
C ASN A 137 24.97 1.87 -2.64
N ASN A 138 24.21 1.89 -1.53
CA ASN A 138 24.30 2.87 -0.44
C ASN A 138 23.92 4.31 -0.80
N ASN A 139 23.32 4.56 -1.95
CA ASN A 139 22.75 5.86 -2.32
C ASN A 139 21.23 5.85 -2.17
N THR A 140 20.69 6.88 -1.55
CA THR A 140 19.24 7.06 -1.41
C THR A 140 18.65 7.65 -2.69
N TYR A 141 17.57 7.04 -3.16
CA TYR A 141 16.72 7.52 -4.23
C TYR A 141 15.28 7.59 -3.74
N TYR A 142 14.53 8.56 -4.27
CA TYR A 142 13.10 8.63 -4.07
C TYR A 142 12.40 8.34 -5.37
N TYR A 143 11.26 7.68 -5.29
CA TYR A 143 10.46 7.38 -6.45
C TYR A 143 9.06 7.89 -6.22
N ALA A 144 8.52 8.54 -7.25
CA ALA A 144 7.17 9.05 -7.26
C ALA A 144 6.48 8.65 -8.56
N CYS A 145 5.20 8.39 -8.49
CA CYS A 145 4.44 7.93 -9.64
C CYS A 145 2.99 8.39 -9.55
N GLY A 146 2.34 8.46 -10.70
CA GLY A 146 0.96 8.90 -10.81
C GLY A 146 0.52 9.04 -12.26
N TYR A 147 -0.65 9.62 -12.48
CA TYR A 147 -1.15 9.88 -13.83
C TYR A 147 -0.88 11.32 -14.24
N ALA A 148 -0.03 11.51 -15.24
CA ALA A 148 0.22 12.78 -15.90
C ALA A 148 -0.97 13.12 -16.83
N ASN A 149 -1.54 14.32 -16.68
CA ASN A 149 -2.73 14.76 -17.43
C ASN A 149 -2.63 14.55 -18.97
N ASN A 150 -1.44 14.68 -19.55
CA ASN A 150 -1.22 14.58 -21.00
C ASN A 150 -0.37 13.39 -21.46
N ASN A 151 0.25 12.64 -20.53
CA ASN A 151 1.24 11.60 -20.85
C ASN A 151 0.93 10.22 -20.25
N GLY A 152 -0.24 10.04 -19.63
CA GLY A 152 -0.63 8.79 -19.00
C GLY A 152 0.12 8.53 -17.70
N PHE A 153 0.27 7.27 -17.31
CA PHE A 153 0.97 6.91 -16.08
C PHE A 153 2.47 7.20 -16.19
N PHE A 154 3.09 7.73 -15.14
CA PHE A 154 4.52 8.01 -15.09
C PHE A 154 5.18 7.44 -13.82
N ILE A 155 6.48 7.18 -13.91
CA ILE A 155 7.35 6.91 -12.76
C ILE A 155 8.55 7.84 -12.86
N SER A 156 8.73 8.68 -11.85
CA SER A 156 9.91 9.52 -11.66
C SER A 156 10.82 8.92 -10.59
N LYS A 157 12.10 8.81 -10.90
CA LYS A 157 13.19 8.54 -9.97
C LYS A 157 13.88 9.87 -9.69
N LEU A 158 14.02 10.19 -8.41
CA LEU A 158 14.67 11.40 -7.89
C LEU A 158 15.94 11.00 -7.13
N ASN A 159 16.96 11.83 -7.23
CA ASN A 159 18.16 11.74 -6.40
C ASN A 159 17.83 12.12 -4.93
N SER A 160 18.77 11.88 -4.02
CA SER A 160 18.62 12.19 -2.59
C SER A 160 18.37 13.67 -2.28
N ASP A 161 18.79 14.57 -3.17
CA ASP A 161 18.56 16.03 -3.13
C ASP A 161 17.24 16.47 -3.81
N GLY A 162 16.44 15.51 -4.27
CA GLY A 162 15.17 15.73 -4.96
C GLY A 162 15.30 16.10 -6.44
N SER A 163 16.51 16.21 -7.01
CA SER A 163 16.67 16.44 -8.44
C SER A 163 16.22 15.23 -9.26
N THR A 164 15.56 15.46 -10.40
CA THR A 164 15.11 14.39 -11.28
C THR A 164 16.30 13.60 -11.84
N ASN A 165 16.29 12.28 -11.59
CA ASN A 165 17.28 11.34 -12.12
C ASN A 165 16.81 10.75 -13.47
N ASN A 166 15.58 10.22 -13.50
CA ASN A 166 14.98 9.65 -14.71
C ASN A 166 13.45 9.66 -14.59
N ILE A 167 12.74 9.80 -15.71
CA ILE A 167 11.30 9.61 -15.77
C ILE A 167 10.90 8.82 -17.01
N ILE A 168 9.96 7.90 -16.81
CA ILE A 168 9.32 7.14 -17.88
C ILE A 168 7.82 7.36 -17.90
N TYR A 169 7.25 7.39 -19.10
CA TYR A 169 5.81 7.46 -19.35
C TYR A 169 5.30 6.19 -20.02
N PHE A 170 4.07 5.81 -19.66
CA PHE A 170 3.39 4.62 -20.16
C PHE A 170 2.15 5.02 -20.96
N SER A 171 1.95 4.37 -22.11
CA SER A 171 0.79 4.58 -22.98
C SER A 171 -0.50 3.90 -22.50
N ASN A 172 -0.44 3.11 -21.42
CA ASN A 172 -1.53 2.27 -20.91
C ASN A 172 -1.83 2.57 -19.43
N ASP A 173 -2.98 2.10 -18.94
CA ASP A 173 -3.28 2.10 -17.51
C ASP A 173 -2.36 1.12 -16.78
N VAL A 174 -1.67 1.62 -15.77
CA VAL A 174 -0.68 0.85 -14.99
C VAL A 174 -1.07 0.89 -13.52
N THR A 175 -1.07 -0.28 -12.89
CA THR A 175 -1.05 -0.40 -11.43
C THR A 175 0.25 -1.10 -11.04
N PHE A 176 0.99 -0.56 -10.09
CA PHE A 176 2.37 -0.98 -9.82
C PHE A 176 2.56 -1.38 -8.37
N ILE A 177 3.55 -2.24 -8.15
CA ILE A 177 4.12 -2.56 -6.84
C ILE A 177 5.63 -2.59 -7.03
N LEU A 178 6.35 -2.01 -6.07
CA LEU A 178 7.81 -1.96 -6.12
C LEU A 178 8.36 -3.04 -5.20
N PRO A 179 9.34 -3.84 -5.66
CA PRO A 179 9.97 -4.83 -4.81
C PRO A 179 10.61 -4.15 -3.61
N TYR A 180 10.30 -4.71 -2.45
CA TYR A 180 11.06 -4.47 -1.24
C TYR A 180 12.09 -5.60 -1.11
N ASN A 181 13.32 -5.35 -1.58
CA ASN A 181 14.56 -5.90 -1.01
C ASN A 181 15.78 -5.36 -1.78
N ASN A 182 16.94 -5.33 -1.13
CA ASN A 182 18.21 -4.88 -1.72
C ASN A 182 18.74 -5.79 -2.86
N ASN A 183 18.10 -6.93 -3.14
CA ASN A 183 18.62 -7.98 -4.03
C ASN A 183 17.80 -8.19 -5.32
N THR A 184 16.61 -7.58 -5.46
CA THR A 184 15.82 -7.51 -6.70
C THR A 184 15.76 -6.08 -7.20
N PRO A 185 16.80 -5.62 -7.89
CA PRO A 185 16.80 -4.28 -8.46
C PRO A 185 15.76 -4.21 -9.59
N GLY A 186 14.56 -3.65 -9.33
CA GLY A 186 13.57 -3.44 -10.38
C GLY A 186 12.22 -2.90 -9.95
N ILE A 187 11.30 -2.78 -10.89
CA ILE A 187 9.88 -2.44 -10.69
C ILE A 187 9.05 -3.53 -11.35
N ILE A 188 7.95 -3.95 -10.74
CA ILE A 188 6.98 -4.82 -11.40
C ILE A 188 5.65 -4.09 -11.51
N ALA A 189 5.01 -4.19 -12.67
CA ALA A 189 3.82 -3.44 -12.96
C ALA A 189 2.78 -4.30 -13.69
N ASN A 190 1.53 -4.19 -13.29
CA ASN A 190 0.39 -4.60 -14.09
C ASN A 190 0.20 -3.58 -15.23
N ILE A 191 0.03 -4.08 -16.45
CA ILE A 191 -0.23 -3.29 -17.64
C ILE A 191 -1.61 -3.70 -18.22
N SER A 192 -2.54 -2.74 -18.26
CA SER A 192 -3.92 -2.79 -18.77
C SER A 192 -4.97 -3.60 -17.97
N TYR A 193 -6.22 -3.11 -17.92
CA TYR A 193 -7.23 -3.29 -16.84
C TYR A 193 -8.52 -4.07 -17.21
N ASN A 194 -9.04 -4.96 -16.33
CA ASN A 194 -10.43 -4.98 -15.79
C ASN A 194 -10.66 -6.16 -14.79
N PRO A 195 -11.27 -5.97 -13.60
CA PRO A 195 -11.44 -6.98 -12.53
C PRO A 195 -12.51 -8.06 -12.79
N ILE A 196 -13.24 -7.96 -13.90
CA ILE A 196 -14.41 -8.77 -14.19
C ILE A 196 -14.22 -9.33 -15.63
N SER A 197 -14.19 -8.58 -16.74
CA SER A 197 -14.47 -9.17 -18.09
C SER A 197 -13.60 -8.78 -19.31
N GLY A 198 -12.26 -8.62 -19.20
CA GLY A 198 -11.31 -8.62 -20.34
C GLY A 198 -11.10 -7.27 -21.09
N SER A 199 -9.91 -6.91 -21.59
CA SER A 199 -8.87 -7.74 -22.20
C SER A 199 -7.44 -7.20 -22.00
N GLY A 200 -6.48 -8.13 -21.97
CA GLY A 200 -5.03 -7.91 -21.97
C GLY A 200 -4.41 -7.73 -20.57
N PHE A 201 -4.23 -8.83 -19.82
CA PHE A 201 -3.52 -8.80 -18.53
C PHE A 201 -2.04 -9.03 -18.75
N ASN A 202 -1.18 -8.07 -18.41
CA ASN A 202 0.24 -8.25 -18.59
C ASN A 202 1.04 -7.78 -17.39
N ILE A 203 2.12 -8.49 -17.10
CA ILE A 203 3.06 -8.14 -16.04
C ILE A 203 4.38 -7.73 -16.67
N ALA A 204 4.81 -6.51 -16.41
CA ALA A 204 6.09 -6.00 -16.88
C ALA A 204 7.08 -5.85 -15.74
N LYS A 205 8.37 -6.11 -16.03
CA LYS A 205 9.50 -5.81 -15.15
C LYS A 205 10.35 -4.70 -15.75
N PHE A 206 10.78 -3.79 -14.90
CA PHE A 206 11.79 -2.77 -15.18
C PHE A 206 12.98 -2.93 -14.24
N GLY A 207 14.15 -2.44 -14.64
CA GLY A 207 15.30 -2.29 -13.75
C GLY A 207 15.15 -1.10 -12.80
N GLN A 208 16.09 -0.96 -11.86
CA GLN A 208 16.19 0.21 -10.96
C GLN A 208 16.38 1.52 -11.72
N ASP A 209 17.06 1.47 -12.85
CA ASP A 209 17.25 2.56 -13.80
C ASP A 209 16.00 2.83 -14.67
N LEU A 210 14.88 2.16 -14.38
CA LEU A 210 13.64 2.19 -15.15
C LEU A 210 13.75 1.59 -16.57
N SER A 211 14.83 0.87 -16.88
CA SER A 211 14.96 0.18 -18.18
C SER A 211 13.99 -1.01 -18.27
N PHE A 212 13.23 -1.12 -19.36
CA PHE A 212 12.35 -2.26 -19.61
C PHE A 212 13.17 -3.56 -19.67
N LYS A 213 12.72 -4.60 -18.94
CA LYS A 213 13.35 -5.92 -18.92
C LYS A 213 12.51 -6.94 -19.68
N TRP A 214 11.25 -7.08 -19.30
CA TRP A 214 10.35 -8.04 -19.94
C TRP A 214 8.88 -7.75 -19.66
N ILE A 215 8.01 -8.41 -20.42
CA ILE A 215 6.56 -8.44 -20.22
C ILE A 215 6.03 -9.87 -20.41
N ILE A 216 5.13 -10.29 -19.52
CA ILE A 216 4.42 -11.57 -19.55
C ILE A 216 2.96 -11.28 -19.86
N ASN A 217 2.39 -12.00 -20.83
CA ASN A 217 0.99 -11.87 -21.23
C ASN A 217 0.08 -12.85 -20.50
N ASN A 218 -1.20 -12.49 -20.48
CA ASN A 218 -2.31 -13.25 -19.92
C ASN A 218 -2.09 -13.62 -18.45
N ALA A 219 -1.55 -12.70 -17.65
CA ALA A 219 -1.33 -12.93 -16.24
C ALA A 219 -1.75 -11.71 -15.42
N VAL A 220 -2.47 -11.97 -14.34
CA VAL A 220 -2.98 -10.98 -13.40
C VAL A 220 -2.15 -11.00 -12.14
N TRP A 221 -1.66 -9.85 -11.73
CA TRP A 221 -1.14 -9.63 -10.39
C TRP A 221 -2.23 -8.89 -9.63
N GLY A 222 -2.91 -9.56 -8.69
CA GLY A 222 -3.96 -8.96 -7.85
C GLY A 222 -3.58 -7.61 -7.19
N GLU A 223 -4.57 -6.91 -6.64
CA GLU A 223 -4.39 -5.60 -6.00
C GLU A 223 -3.47 -5.64 -4.76
N ALA A 224 -3.41 -6.78 -4.05
CA ALA A 224 -2.40 -7.05 -3.04
C ALA A 224 -1.46 -8.16 -3.51
N ASN A 225 -0.16 -7.94 -3.50
CA ASN A 225 0.81 -9.01 -3.75
C ASN A 225 2.09 -8.77 -2.98
N ILE A 226 2.88 -9.84 -2.88
CA ILE A 226 4.21 -9.83 -2.27
C ILE A 226 5.27 -10.26 -3.26
N ILE A 227 6.48 -9.83 -3.01
CA ILE A 227 7.69 -10.47 -3.53
C ILE A 227 8.40 -11.06 -2.30
N THR A 228 8.60 -12.36 -2.30
CA THR A 228 9.26 -13.07 -1.20
C THR A 228 10.74 -12.73 -1.14
N SER A 229 11.38 -13.06 -0.03
CA SER A 229 12.83 -12.82 0.17
C SER A 229 13.72 -13.57 -0.83
N ASP A 230 13.23 -14.68 -1.41
CA ASP A 230 13.86 -15.43 -2.49
C ASP A 230 13.40 -14.98 -3.90
N ASN A 231 12.88 -13.76 -4.01
CA ASN A 231 12.52 -13.09 -5.26
C ASN A 231 11.43 -13.82 -6.07
N LYS A 232 10.46 -14.43 -5.38
CA LYS A 232 9.31 -15.06 -6.02
C LYS A 232 8.05 -14.22 -5.86
N THR A 233 7.16 -14.30 -6.83
CA THR A 233 5.80 -13.73 -6.72
C THR A 233 4.77 -14.64 -7.38
N PHE A 234 3.50 -14.35 -7.13
CA PHE A 234 2.36 -15.15 -7.57
C PHE A 234 1.51 -14.38 -8.56
N LEU A 235 1.26 -15.01 -9.69
CA LEU A 235 0.37 -14.52 -10.73
C LEU A 235 -0.87 -15.41 -10.81
N TYR A 236 -1.97 -14.87 -11.28
CA TYR A 236 -3.19 -15.63 -11.56
C TYR A 236 -3.52 -15.56 -13.04
N PHE A 237 -3.90 -16.67 -13.65
CA PHE A 237 -4.40 -16.67 -15.02
C PHE A 237 -5.42 -17.77 -15.27
N ILE A 238 -6.14 -17.62 -16.38
CA ILE A 238 -7.14 -18.57 -16.85
C ILE A 238 -6.65 -19.10 -18.21
N ASP A 239 -6.59 -20.42 -18.37
CA ASP A 239 -6.17 -21.04 -19.63
C ASP A 239 -7.29 -21.05 -20.68
N SER A 240 -6.96 -21.46 -21.90
CA SER A 240 -7.94 -21.54 -23.01
C SER A 240 -9.11 -22.50 -22.77
N ASN A 241 -9.02 -23.38 -21.77
CA ASN A 241 -10.09 -24.29 -21.36
C ASN A 241 -10.88 -23.76 -20.16
N ASN A 242 -10.70 -22.49 -19.77
CA ASN A 242 -11.26 -21.87 -18.56
C ASN A 242 -10.79 -22.48 -17.22
N ASN A 243 -9.69 -23.23 -17.22
CA ASN A 243 -9.07 -23.66 -15.97
C ASN A 243 -8.29 -22.50 -15.36
N LYS A 244 -8.35 -22.39 -14.03
CA LYS A 244 -7.77 -21.29 -13.26
C LYS A 244 -6.46 -21.75 -12.63
N TYR A 245 -5.42 -20.93 -12.69
CA TYR A 245 -4.11 -21.26 -12.14
C TYR A 245 -3.54 -20.11 -11.32
N LEU A 246 -2.91 -20.46 -10.21
CA LEU A 246 -1.88 -19.65 -9.58
C LEU A 246 -0.52 -20.07 -10.16
N THR A 247 0.31 -19.11 -10.51
CA THR A 247 1.65 -19.33 -11.05
C THR A 247 2.68 -18.66 -10.15
N LYS A 248 3.63 -19.42 -9.63
CA LYS A 248 4.78 -18.90 -8.91
C LYS A 248 5.93 -18.67 -9.88
N ILE A 249 6.41 -17.43 -9.97
CA ILE A 249 7.51 -17.05 -10.87
C ILE A 249 8.70 -16.47 -10.11
N ASP A 250 9.90 -16.63 -10.67
CA ASP A 250 11.12 -15.97 -10.19
C ASP A 250 11.31 -14.63 -10.91
N VAL A 251 11.24 -13.54 -10.16
CA VAL A 251 11.37 -12.19 -10.71
C VAL A 251 12.78 -11.64 -10.62
N SER A 252 13.78 -12.43 -10.18
CA SER A 252 15.19 -12.02 -10.20
C SER A 252 15.79 -12.04 -11.61
N SER A 253 15.26 -12.87 -12.51
CA SER A 253 15.73 -12.95 -13.90
C SER A 253 15.32 -11.71 -14.70
N ASN A 254 16.24 -11.21 -15.53
CA ASN A 254 15.97 -10.19 -16.55
C ASN A 254 15.62 -10.80 -17.92
N ASP A 255 15.66 -12.12 -18.07
CA ASP A 255 15.21 -12.83 -19.28
C ASP A 255 13.85 -13.49 -19.01
N VAL A 256 12.84 -13.07 -19.79
CA VAL A 256 11.45 -13.55 -19.70
C VAL A 256 11.34 -15.05 -19.92
N ASN A 257 12.18 -15.63 -20.78
CA ASN A 257 12.13 -17.06 -21.07
C ASN A 257 12.54 -17.87 -19.86
N ASN A 258 13.56 -17.41 -19.12
CA ASN A 258 13.94 -18.04 -17.84
C ASN A 258 12.83 -17.92 -16.79
N VAL A 259 12.11 -16.79 -16.76
CA VAL A 259 10.97 -16.62 -15.85
C VAL A 259 9.85 -17.61 -16.18
N ILE A 260 9.48 -17.71 -17.46
CA ILE A 260 8.39 -18.57 -17.94
C ILE A 260 8.74 -20.05 -17.82
N ASN A 261 9.94 -20.46 -18.23
CA ASN A 261 10.35 -21.86 -18.24
C ASN A 261 10.50 -22.45 -16.83
N ASN A 262 10.80 -21.61 -15.83
CA ASN A 262 10.93 -22.03 -14.43
C ASN A 262 9.65 -21.75 -13.62
N ALA A 263 8.57 -21.32 -14.25
CA ALA A 263 7.31 -21.04 -13.57
C ALA A 263 6.69 -22.34 -13.02
N GLN A 264 6.19 -22.28 -11.79
CA GLN A 264 5.45 -23.38 -11.17
C GLN A 264 3.96 -23.07 -11.22
N TYR A 265 3.15 -24.07 -11.56
CA TYR A 265 1.71 -23.92 -11.74
C TYR A 265 0.95 -24.68 -10.66
N TYR A 266 -0.10 -24.06 -10.13
CA TYR A 266 -1.01 -24.62 -9.16
C TYR A 266 -2.43 -24.43 -9.68
N GLN A 267 -3.14 -25.52 -9.97
CA GLN A 267 -4.50 -25.42 -10.54
C GLN A 267 -5.50 -25.20 -9.42
N ILE A 268 -6.34 -24.18 -9.59
CA ILE A 268 -7.43 -23.84 -8.69
C ILE A 268 -8.72 -24.45 -9.26
N THR A 269 -9.36 -25.30 -8.47
CA THR A 269 -10.68 -25.83 -8.79
C THR A 269 -11.71 -25.19 -7.85
N ASN A 270 -12.70 -24.56 -8.44
CA ASN A 270 -13.87 -23.96 -7.79
C ASN A 270 -15.07 -24.15 -8.73
N SER A 271 -16.27 -24.36 -8.19
CA SER A 271 -17.51 -24.45 -8.96
C SER A 271 -17.90 -23.16 -9.69
N SER A 272 -17.38 -21.99 -9.25
CA SER A 272 -17.66 -20.71 -9.88
C SER A 272 -16.91 -20.52 -11.20
N THR A 273 -17.66 -20.09 -12.21
CA THR A 273 -17.10 -19.70 -13.50
C THR A 273 -16.35 -18.38 -13.41
N TYR A 274 -16.58 -17.56 -12.39
CA TYR A 274 -16.11 -16.20 -12.30
C TYR A 274 -15.45 -15.84 -10.98
N LEU A 275 -14.29 -16.46 -10.78
CA LEU A 275 -13.42 -16.27 -9.63
C LEU A 275 -12.34 -15.24 -9.96
N GLY A 276 -12.45 -14.06 -9.36
CA GLY A 276 -11.44 -13.00 -9.41
C GLY A 276 -10.36 -13.20 -8.35
N PHE A 277 -9.10 -12.96 -8.73
CA PHE A 277 -7.97 -12.99 -7.81
C PHE A 277 -7.69 -11.59 -7.26
N LEU A 278 -7.85 -11.42 -5.95
CA LEU A 278 -7.64 -10.13 -5.28
C LEU A 278 -6.17 -9.96 -4.87
N GLY A 279 -5.47 -11.05 -4.58
CA GLY A 279 -4.09 -10.94 -4.16
C GLY A 279 -3.54 -12.05 -3.29
N CYS A 280 -2.25 -11.91 -2.96
CA CYS A 280 -1.56 -12.76 -2.00
C CYS A 280 -0.80 -11.97 -0.93
N LEU A 281 -0.67 -12.59 0.24
CA LEU A 281 0.13 -12.10 1.37
C LEU A 281 0.91 -13.27 1.98
N GLY A 282 2.02 -12.96 2.64
CA GLY A 282 2.87 -13.93 3.32
C GLY A 282 2.96 -13.59 4.80
N ASP A 283 2.99 -14.60 5.66
CA ASP A 283 3.36 -14.40 7.07
C ASP A 283 4.83 -14.72 7.35
N TYR A 284 5.24 -14.47 8.60
CA TYR A 284 6.60 -14.68 9.08
C TYR A 284 7.04 -16.16 9.07
N ASN A 285 6.10 -17.09 8.91
CA ASN A 285 6.35 -18.53 8.88
C ASN A 285 6.37 -19.09 7.44
N ASN A 286 6.42 -18.20 6.42
CA ASN A 286 6.34 -18.54 5.00
C ASN A 286 5.04 -19.28 4.62
N ASN A 287 3.95 -19.05 5.35
CA ASN A 287 2.63 -19.42 4.85
C ASN A 287 2.11 -18.33 3.93
N PHE A 288 1.26 -18.71 2.99
CA PHE A 288 0.68 -17.79 2.02
C PHE A 288 -0.83 -17.73 2.17
N TYR A 289 -1.37 -16.52 2.11
CA TYR A 289 -2.79 -16.23 2.10
C TYR A 289 -3.17 -15.76 0.70
N PHE A 290 -4.21 -16.36 0.14
CA PHE A 290 -4.75 -15.99 -1.17
C PHE A 290 -6.19 -15.56 -1.02
N SER A 291 -6.51 -14.39 -1.59
CA SER A 291 -7.84 -13.81 -1.52
C SER A 291 -8.51 -13.85 -2.90
N PHE A 292 -9.75 -14.30 -2.92
CA PHE A 292 -10.56 -14.40 -4.13
C PHE A 292 -11.94 -13.81 -3.90
N VAL A 293 -12.57 -13.38 -4.99
CA VAL A 293 -13.98 -12.98 -5.01
C VAL A 293 -14.70 -13.74 -6.11
N ASP A 294 -15.87 -14.29 -5.76
CA ASP A 294 -16.78 -14.94 -6.68
C ASP A 294 -17.98 -14.05 -6.92
N TYR A 295 -18.02 -13.46 -8.12
CA TYR A 295 -19.10 -12.55 -8.52
C TYR A 295 -20.33 -13.26 -9.09
N THR A 296 -20.34 -14.61 -9.10
CA THR A 296 -21.56 -15.36 -9.48
C THR A 296 -22.52 -15.53 -8.32
N ALA A 297 -22.03 -15.40 -7.09
CA ALA A 297 -22.86 -15.42 -5.89
C ALA A 297 -23.68 -14.12 -5.77
N SER A 298 -24.90 -14.22 -5.24
CA SER A 298 -25.73 -13.06 -4.93
C SER A 298 -26.10 -13.08 -3.44
N PRO A 299 -25.48 -12.22 -2.61
CA PRO A 299 -24.40 -11.28 -2.93
C PRO A 299 -23.07 -11.97 -3.23
N ASP A 300 -22.08 -11.21 -3.76
CA ASP A 300 -20.72 -11.70 -4.02
C ASP A 300 -20.15 -12.45 -2.82
N ARG A 301 -19.32 -13.46 -3.07
CA ARG A 301 -18.68 -14.24 -2.01
C ARG A 301 -17.17 -14.06 -2.04
N TYR A 302 -16.60 -13.68 -0.90
CA TYR A 302 -15.17 -13.48 -0.72
C TYR A 302 -14.59 -14.69 -0.03
N TYR A 303 -13.46 -15.18 -0.53
CA TYR A 303 -12.72 -16.31 0.04
C TYR A 303 -11.32 -15.86 0.46
N VAL A 304 -10.87 -16.37 1.60
CA VAL A 304 -9.46 -16.30 2.03
C VAL A 304 -9.00 -17.72 2.28
N ILE A 305 -7.90 -18.11 1.62
CA ILE A 305 -7.30 -19.43 1.72
C ILE A 305 -5.89 -19.28 2.30
N LYS A 306 -5.57 -20.06 3.34
CA LYS A 306 -4.20 -20.16 3.87
C LYS A 306 -3.56 -21.46 3.42
N THR A 307 -2.30 -21.37 2.99
CA THR A 307 -1.47 -22.50 2.56
C THR A 307 -0.13 -22.50 3.27
N ASP A 308 0.48 -23.68 3.43
CA ASP A 308 1.89 -23.78 3.83
C ASP A 308 2.83 -23.42 2.68
N ASN A 309 4.14 -23.45 2.93
CA ASN A 309 5.16 -23.18 1.91
C ASN A 309 5.17 -24.20 0.74
N ASN A 310 4.54 -25.37 0.92
CA ASN A 310 4.38 -26.41 -0.11
C ASN A 310 3.01 -26.31 -0.83
N PHE A 311 2.22 -25.26 -0.57
CA PHE A 311 0.89 -25.05 -1.13
C PHE A 311 -0.18 -26.05 -0.68
N ASN A 312 0.06 -26.76 0.43
CA ASN A 312 -0.99 -27.53 1.08
C ASN A 312 -1.94 -26.56 1.79
N LYS A 313 -3.24 -26.69 1.51
CA LYS A 313 -4.27 -25.87 2.17
C LYS A 313 -4.34 -26.20 3.66
N ILE A 314 -4.14 -25.19 4.51
CA ILE A 314 -4.25 -25.30 5.99
C ILE A 314 -5.61 -24.76 6.47
N GLY A 315 -6.18 -23.78 5.78
CA GLY A 315 -7.45 -23.16 6.19
C GLY A 315 -8.14 -22.44 5.04
N GLU A 316 -9.46 -22.29 5.18
CA GLU A 316 -10.31 -21.55 4.24
C GLU A 316 -11.51 -20.97 4.96
N VAL A 317 -11.77 -19.68 4.75
CA VAL A 317 -12.99 -19.02 5.19
C VAL A 317 -13.59 -18.19 4.07
N SER A 318 -14.91 -18.03 4.13
CA SER A 318 -15.65 -17.17 3.22
C SER A 318 -16.67 -16.30 3.94
N VAL A 319 -17.00 -15.18 3.29
CA VAL A 319 -18.04 -14.25 3.72
C VAL A 319 -18.81 -13.75 2.48
N SER A 320 -20.13 -13.72 2.58
CA SER A 320 -21.00 -13.25 1.48
C SER A 320 -21.48 -11.84 1.76
N GLY A 321 -21.41 -10.95 0.77
CA GLY A 321 -21.80 -9.54 0.92
C GLY A 321 -21.01 -8.66 -0.03
N ARG A 322 -21.13 -7.34 0.14
CA ARG A 322 -20.33 -6.37 -0.61
C ARG A 322 -19.26 -5.81 0.31
N PHE A 323 -18.02 -6.29 0.15
CA PHE A 323 -16.93 -5.93 1.05
C PHE A 323 -15.72 -5.35 0.31
N SER A 324 -15.00 -4.46 0.98
CA SER A 324 -13.55 -4.35 0.75
C SER A 324 -12.83 -5.21 1.79
N VAL A 325 -11.77 -5.90 1.38
CA VAL A 325 -11.10 -6.94 2.17
C VAL A 325 -9.64 -6.57 2.40
N SER A 326 -9.12 -6.88 3.58
CA SER A 326 -7.67 -6.91 3.83
C SER A 326 -7.34 -7.96 4.87
N LEU A 327 -6.08 -8.35 4.90
CA LEU A 327 -5.58 -9.31 5.85
C LEU A 327 -4.27 -8.78 6.42
N VAL A 328 -4.15 -8.84 7.74
CA VAL A 328 -2.95 -8.44 8.46
C VAL A 328 -2.40 -9.64 9.21
N PRO A 329 -1.22 -10.17 8.84
CA PRO A 329 -0.56 -11.21 9.63
C PRO A 329 -0.18 -10.63 11.00
N VAL A 330 -0.45 -11.37 12.08
CA VAL A 330 -0.07 -10.95 13.43
C VAL A 330 1.41 -11.26 13.64
N SER A 331 2.17 -10.26 14.13
CA SER A 331 3.61 -10.45 14.38
C SER A 331 3.88 -11.60 15.35
N ASN A 332 4.85 -12.45 15.01
CA ASN A 332 5.29 -13.60 15.81
C ASN A 332 4.16 -14.57 16.21
N SER A 333 3.14 -14.73 15.36
CA SER A 333 1.99 -15.60 15.60
C SER A 333 1.48 -16.23 14.31
N ASP A 334 0.82 -17.38 14.40
CA ASP A 334 0.07 -17.98 13.28
C ASP A 334 -1.31 -17.35 13.05
N ASN A 335 -1.68 -16.39 13.90
CA ASN A 335 -2.94 -15.67 13.80
C ASN A 335 -2.88 -14.58 12.73
N SER A 336 -4.06 -14.21 12.24
CA SER A 336 -4.22 -13.08 11.32
C SER A 336 -5.44 -12.26 11.72
N ILE A 337 -5.52 -11.03 11.22
CA ILE A 337 -6.70 -10.17 11.35
C ILE A 337 -7.29 -9.99 9.96
N LEU A 338 -8.50 -10.52 9.78
CA LEU A 338 -9.31 -10.29 8.60
C LEU A 338 -10.08 -8.98 8.78
N ILE A 339 -9.86 -8.05 7.86
CA ILE A 339 -10.47 -6.72 7.84
C ILE A 339 -11.48 -6.70 6.71
N LEU A 340 -12.73 -6.36 7.03
CA LEU A 340 -13.84 -6.32 6.08
C LEU A 340 -14.59 -5.00 6.24
N TYR A 341 -14.54 -4.12 5.24
CA TYR A 341 -15.44 -2.99 5.18
C TYR A 341 -16.76 -3.41 4.52
N ASP A 342 -17.83 -3.45 5.30
CA ASP A 342 -19.18 -3.77 4.83
C ASP A 342 -19.82 -2.51 4.24
N TYR A 343 -19.95 -2.48 2.92
CA TYR A 343 -20.55 -1.34 2.21
C TYR A 343 -22.04 -1.18 2.51
N ASN A 344 -22.76 -2.26 2.82
CA ASN A 344 -24.20 -2.20 3.04
C ASN A 344 -24.52 -1.58 4.41
N ASN A 345 -23.64 -1.79 5.39
CA ASN A 345 -23.82 -1.30 6.76
C ASN A 345 -22.91 -0.11 7.11
N SER A 346 -21.98 0.26 6.21
CA SER A 346 -20.93 1.25 6.44
C SER A 346 -20.15 0.97 7.72
N LYS A 347 -19.69 -0.27 7.88
CA LYS A 347 -18.93 -0.72 9.07
C LYS A 347 -17.61 -1.37 8.69
N LEU A 348 -16.54 -0.98 9.37
CA LEU A 348 -15.28 -1.72 9.33
C LEU A 348 -15.33 -2.84 10.37
N ASN A 349 -15.19 -4.08 9.92
CA ASN A 349 -15.17 -5.26 10.76
C ASN A 349 -13.74 -5.80 10.86
N LEU A 350 -13.33 -6.12 12.07
CA LEU A 350 -12.02 -6.66 12.41
C LEU A 350 -12.25 -8.03 13.07
N ILE A 351 -11.80 -9.10 12.43
CA ILE A 351 -12.00 -10.46 12.90
C ILE A 351 -10.64 -11.12 13.06
N LYS A 352 -10.24 -11.42 14.31
CA LYS A 352 -9.02 -12.19 14.55
C LYS A 352 -9.30 -13.66 14.27
N VAL A 353 -8.49 -14.25 13.40
CA VAL A 353 -8.58 -15.64 12.99
C VAL A 353 -7.32 -16.40 13.39
N GLY A 354 -7.50 -17.67 13.76
CA GLY A 354 -6.42 -18.57 14.11
C GLY A 354 -5.69 -19.14 12.89
N ASN A 355 -4.78 -20.09 13.14
CA ASN A 355 -3.97 -20.72 12.09
C ASN A 355 -4.80 -21.33 10.95
N ASN A 356 -5.93 -21.98 11.27
CA ASN A 356 -6.81 -22.61 10.27
C ASN A 356 -7.85 -21.62 9.69
N LEU A 357 -7.63 -20.32 9.88
CA LEU A 357 -8.59 -19.23 9.58
C LEU A 357 -9.90 -19.28 10.37
N ALA A 358 -10.04 -20.16 11.36
CA ALA A 358 -11.20 -20.17 12.24
C ALA A 358 -11.25 -18.89 13.12
N PRO A 359 -12.42 -18.23 13.25
CA PRO A 359 -12.56 -17.09 14.16
C PRO A 359 -12.16 -17.44 15.59
N ILE A 360 -11.37 -16.58 16.22
CA ILE A 360 -11.08 -16.70 17.65
C ILE A 360 -12.28 -16.16 18.42
N GLN A 361 -12.74 -16.92 19.42
CA GLN A 361 -13.94 -16.57 20.20
C GLN A 361 -13.81 -15.17 20.81
N ASN A 362 -14.87 -14.36 20.69
CA ASN A 362 -14.97 -12.99 21.20
C ASN A 362 -13.93 -12.00 20.62
N MET A 363 -13.28 -12.32 19.50
CA MET A 363 -12.29 -11.47 18.84
C MET A 363 -12.78 -10.96 17.48
N ALA A 364 -14.03 -10.50 17.45
CA ALA A 364 -14.67 -9.92 16.27
C ALA A 364 -15.37 -8.61 16.64
N PHE A 365 -14.88 -7.50 16.11
CA PHE A 365 -15.31 -6.15 16.48
C PHE A 365 -15.64 -5.32 15.24
N GLN A 366 -16.48 -4.32 15.42
CA GLN A 366 -16.84 -3.37 14.36
C GLN A 366 -16.59 -1.92 14.79
N VAL A 367 -16.23 -1.09 13.81
CA VAL A 367 -16.06 0.36 13.92
C VAL A 367 -17.16 1.05 13.11
N SER A 368 -17.86 1.99 13.74
CA SER A 368 -19.09 2.57 13.19
C SER A 368 -18.93 3.76 12.26
N ASN A 369 -17.78 4.44 12.28
CA ASN A 369 -17.53 5.71 11.59
C ASN A 369 -16.31 5.64 10.66
N TYR A 370 -15.97 4.44 10.21
CA TYR A 370 -14.91 4.25 9.24
C TYR A 370 -15.45 4.41 7.82
N GLU A 371 -14.76 5.17 6.98
CA GLU A 371 -15.00 5.24 5.54
C GLU A 371 -13.68 4.93 4.82
N PRO A 372 -13.63 3.98 3.85
CA PRO A 372 -12.39 3.60 3.17
C PRO A 372 -11.86 4.64 2.16
N GLY A 373 -12.52 5.79 1.99
CA GLY A 373 -12.20 6.76 0.94
C GLY A 373 -12.66 6.30 -0.44
N ASN A 374 -12.16 6.93 -1.52
CA ASN A 374 -12.64 6.73 -2.89
C ASN A 374 -12.57 5.25 -3.33
N VAL A 375 -13.75 4.73 -3.70
CA VAL A 375 -14.22 3.34 -3.78
C VAL A 375 -13.73 2.51 -4.98
N ARG A 376 -12.57 2.82 -5.57
CA ARG A 376 -12.11 2.06 -6.74
C ARG A 376 -11.48 0.70 -6.41
N PHE A 377 -11.09 0.44 -5.16
CA PHE A 377 -10.32 -0.75 -4.80
C PHE A 377 -11.10 -1.69 -3.89
N ILE A 378 -11.02 -2.98 -4.20
CA ILE A 378 -11.63 -4.05 -3.39
C ILE A 378 -10.71 -4.35 -2.19
N VAL A 379 -9.41 -4.08 -2.29
CA VAL A 379 -8.45 -4.35 -1.22
C VAL A 379 -8.16 -3.13 -0.35
N ILE A 380 -8.31 -3.26 0.97
CA ILE A 380 -7.89 -2.24 1.95
C ILE A 380 -6.39 -2.37 2.21
N LYS A 381 -5.63 -1.27 2.15
CA LYS A 381 -4.18 -1.26 2.38
C LYS A 381 -3.84 -1.08 3.87
N ALA A 382 -4.12 -2.09 4.68
CA ALA A 382 -3.68 -2.11 6.08
C ALA A 382 -2.17 -2.36 6.17
N ILE A 383 -1.51 -1.72 7.14
CA ILE A 383 -0.05 -1.80 7.32
C ILE A 383 0.24 -2.43 8.68
N PRO A 384 0.81 -3.66 8.73
CA PRO A 384 1.29 -4.25 9.97
C PRO A 384 2.52 -3.52 10.50
N LEU A 385 2.55 -3.24 11.79
CA LEU A 385 3.72 -2.74 12.53
C LEU A 385 4.06 -3.73 13.65
N ALA A 386 5.11 -3.46 14.44
CA ALA A 386 5.61 -4.41 15.44
C ALA A 386 4.55 -4.84 16.47
N ASN A 387 3.79 -3.88 17.03
CA ASN A 387 2.82 -4.13 18.10
C ASN A 387 1.37 -3.71 17.76
N ILE A 388 1.21 -3.00 16.65
CA ILE A 388 -0.07 -2.49 16.17
C ILE A 388 -0.14 -2.71 14.66
N PHE A 389 -1.31 -2.48 14.08
CA PHE A 389 -1.45 -2.26 12.65
C PHE A 389 -2.27 -0.99 12.43
N ILE A 390 -2.10 -0.39 11.27
CA ILE A 390 -2.83 0.82 10.89
C ILE A 390 -3.70 0.56 9.68
N VAL A 391 -4.90 1.13 9.70
CA VAL A 391 -5.87 1.07 8.60
C VAL A 391 -6.13 2.51 8.16
N PRO A 392 -5.69 2.90 6.95
CA PRO A 392 -6.02 4.21 6.41
C PRO A 392 -7.53 4.28 6.12
N GLY A 393 -8.13 5.43 6.36
CA GLY A 393 -9.51 5.70 6.02
C GLY A 393 -9.72 7.20 5.84
N THR A 394 -10.97 7.60 5.79
CA THR A 394 -11.39 8.99 5.70
C THR A 394 -12.49 9.26 6.72
N PHE A 395 -12.62 10.52 7.08
CA PHE A 395 -13.77 11.05 7.79
C PHE A 395 -14.46 12.07 6.90
N ASN A 396 -15.68 11.82 6.44
CA ASN A 396 -16.60 12.92 6.15
C ASN A 396 -18.08 12.58 5.93
N ASN A 397 -18.88 13.63 6.13
CA ASN A 397 -20.31 13.71 5.88
C ASN A 397 -20.68 14.23 4.47
N ASN A 398 -19.74 14.39 3.53
CA ASN A 398 -20.02 14.84 2.16
C ASN A 398 -18.96 14.37 1.15
N ALA A 399 -19.41 13.95 -0.04
CA ALA A 399 -18.62 13.27 -1.09
C ALA A 399 -17.43 14.05 -1.70
N PHE A 400 -17.18 15.29 -1.29
CA PHE A 400 -16.18 16.19 -1.91
C PHE A 400 -15.11 16.69 -0.94
N ASN A 401 -15.27 16.46 0.36
CA ASN A 401 -14.27 16.80 1.37
C ASN A 401 -14.02 15.49 2.10
N ASN A 402 -12.81 14.97 2.18
CA ASN A 402 -12.51 13.78 3.00
C ASN A 402 -11.26 14.09 3.79
N ASN A 403 -11.38 14.25 5.11
CA ASN A 403 -10.20 14.32 5.95
C ASN A 403 -9.62 12.91 6.03
N ALA A 404 -8.36 12.73 5.66
CA ALA A 404 -7.71 11.45 5.84
C ALA A 404 -7.59 11.12 7.33
N LEU A 405 -7.95 9.90 7.69
CA LEU A 405 -7.80 9.35 9.04
C LEU A 405 -6.90 8.12 8.99
N VAL A 406 -6.21 7.88 10.10
CA VAL A 406 -5.50 6.62 10.32
C VAL A 406 -6.04 6.00 11.59
N TYR A 407 -6.62 4.83 11.45
CA TYR A 407 -7.06 4.02 12.58
C TYR A 407 -5.92 3.11 13.00
N SER A 408 -5.42 3.25 14.22
CA SER A 408 -4.49 2.30 14.81
C SER A 408 -5.26 1.23 15.58
N PHE A 409 -4.73 0.02 15.63
CA PHE A 409 -5.29 -1.07 16.42
C PHE A 409 -4.15 -1.93 16.95
N ASP A 410 -4.25 -2.38 18.19
CA ASP A 410 -3.37 -3.46 18.65
C ASP A 410 -3.81 -4.81 18.07
N TYR A 411 -2.92 -5.80 18.10
CA TYR A 411 -3.23 -7.14 17.58
C TYR A 411 -4.21 -7.94 18.45
N ASN A 412 -4.60 -7.42 19.61
CA ASN A 412 -5.65 -7.97 20.45
C ASN A 412 -7.00 -7.30 20.21
N LEU A 413 -7.07 -6.36 19.25
CA LEU A 413 -8.25 -5.56 18.94
C LEU A 413 -8.80 -4.84 20.16
N ASN A 414 -7.93 -4.48 21.13
CA ASN A 414 -8.35 -3.57 22.18
C ASN A 414 -8.52 -2.17 21.54
N PRO A 415 -9.59 -1.44 21.90
CA PRO A 415 -9.78 -0.10 21.38
C PRO A 415 -8.63 0.80 21.84
N PRO A 416 -7.84 1.40 20.92
CA PRO A 416 -6.85 2.41 21.32
C PRO A 416 -7.57 3.69 21.76
N CYS A 417 -8.69 4.02 21.11
CA CYS A 417 -9.66 5.04 21.47
C CYS A 417 -11.00 4.75 20.76
N GLY A 418 -12.14 5.14 21.37
CA GLY A 418 -13.47 4.89 20.83
C GLY A 418 -14.12 3.57 21.27
N SER A 419 -15.42 3.44 21.03
CA SER A 419 -16.19 2.25 21.42
C SER A 419 -16.23 1.23 20.28
N LEU A 420 -15.56 0.09 20.47
CA LEU A 420 -15.79 -1.09 19.65
C LEU A 420 -17.08 -1.77 20.11
N THR A 421 -17.87 -2.26 19.15
CA THR A 421 -18.98 -3.18 19.45
C THR A 421 -18.68 -4.52 18.79
N GLN A 422 -19.31 -5.58 19.28
CA GLN A 422 -19.16 -6.91 18.68
C GLN A 422 -19.65 -6.89 17.22
N SER A 423 -18.90 -7.54 16.32
CA SER A 423 -19.33 -7.73 14.93
C SER A 423 -20.33 -8.88 14.83
N ASN A 424 -21.36 -8.71 14.00
CA ASN A 424 -22.33 -9.75 13.67
C ASN A 424 -21.96 -10.56 12.41
N LEU A 425 -20.82 -10.25 11.76
CA LEU A 425 -20.38 -10.99 10.58
C LEU A 425 -19.98 -12.42 10.96
N THR A 426 -20.54 -13.38 10.25
CA THR A 426 -20.21 -14.80 10.42
C THR A 426 -19.32 -15.24 9.26
N LEU A 427 -18.15 -15.79 9.58
CA LEU A 427 -17.28 -16.45 8.61
C LEU A 427 -17.69 -17.92 8.45
N ASN A 428 -17.75 -18.39 7.21
CA ASN A 428 -18.10 -19.77 6.89
C ASN A 428 -16.86 -20.54 6.47
N ASN A 429 -16.61 -21.70 7.08
CA ASN A 429 -15.62 -22.66 6.57
C ASN A 429 -16.29 -23.46 5.44
N THR A 430 -15.82 -23.28 4.21
CA THR A 430 -16.48 -23.83 3.01
C THR A 430 -15.78 -25.04 2.43
N ASN A 431 -14.44 -25.01 2.33
CA ASN A 431 -13.66 -25.97 1.53
C ASN A 431 -14.05 -26.00 0.04
N ASP A 432 -14.64 -24.93 -0.47
CA ASP A 432 -15.13 -24.81 -1.86
C ASP A 432 -13.97 -24.66 -2.87
N ILE A 433 -12.80 -24.22 -2.39
CA ILE A 433 -11.62 -24.05 -3.23
C ILE A 433 -10.59 -25.13 -2.91
N SER A 434 -10.15 -25.87 -3.93
CA SER A 434 -8.99 -26.75 -3.82
C SER A 434 -7.86 -26.32 -4.74
N ILE A 435 -6.64 -26.58 -4.27
CA ILE A 435 -5.40 -26.27 -4.97
C ILE A 435 -4.72 -27.59 -5.30
N ASN A 436 -4.60 -27.89 -6.59
CA ASN A 436 -3.79 -29.00 -7.06
C ASN A 436 -2.36 -28.52 -7.26
N THR A 437 -1.44 -29.07 -6.46
CA THR A 437 -0.01 -28.74 -6.47
C THR A 437 0.80 -29.45 -7.56
N ASN A 438 0.19 -30.42 -8.25
CA ASN A 438 0.79 -31.12 -9.39
C ASN A 438 -0.21 -31.16 -10.57
N PRO A 439 -0.57 -30.00 -11.15
CA PRO A 439 -1.51 -29.98 -12.25
C PRO A 439 -0.88 -30.49 -13.56
N LEU A 440 -1.75 -30.86 -14.51
CA LEU A 440 -1.33 -31.05 -15.88
C LEU A 440 -0.84 -29.71 -16.47
N THR A 441 0.03 -29.79 -17.48
CA THR A 441 0.47 -28.59 -18.20
C THR A 441 -0.74 -27.83 -18.73
N PRO A 442 -0.88 -26.52 -18.44
CA PRO A 442 -2.00 -25.71 -18.91
C PRO A 442 -2.11 -25.74 -20.44
N SER A 443 -3.34 -25.70 -20.96
CA SER A 443 -3.57 -25.69 -22.42
C SER A 443 -3.04 -24.44 -23.11
N SER A 444 -2.86 -23.38 -22.35
CA SER A 444 -2.10 -22.19 -22.71
C SER A 444 -1.19 -21.82 -21.54
N THR A 445 0.12 -21.80 -21.75
CA THR A 445 1.07 -21.30 -20.75
C THR A 445 1.10 -19.77 -20.78
N ILE A 446 1.64 -19.16 -19.71
CA ILE A 446 2.06 -17.76 -19.79
C ILE A 446 3.10 -17.61 -20.93
N THR A 447 3.04 -16.50 -21.66
CA THR A 447 3.89 -16.24 -22.82
C THR A 447 4.55 -14.87 -22.74
N SER A 448 5.70 -14.71 -23.41
CA SER A 448 6.35 -13.40 -23.53
C SER A 448 5.55 -12.48 -24.44
N GLY A 449 5.40 -11.21 -24.07
CA GLY A 449 4.76 -10.21 -24.92
C GLY A 449 5.69 -9.58 -25.96
N SER A 450 5.09 -8.92 -26.95
CA SER A 450 5.74 -8.45 -28.18
C SER A 450 6.52 -7.13 -28.05
N SER A 451 6.27 -6.33 -27.00
CA SER A 451 7.06 -5.19 -26.50
C SER A 451 6.15 -4.27 -25.69
N LEU A 452 6.74 -3.40 -24.87
CA LEU A 452 6.02 -2.30 -24.23
C LEU A 452 6.60 -0.98 -24.74
N THR A 453 5.74 -0.09 -25.24
CA THR A 453 6.15 1.27 -25.58
C THR A 453 6.29 2.08 -24.30
N VAL A 454 7.53 2.37 -23.95
CA VAL A 454 7.88 3.29 -22.87
C VAL A 454 8.62 4.45 -23.52
N THR A 455 8.22 5.67 -23.18
CA THR A 455 8.93 6.87 -23.62
C THR A 455 9.77 7.35 -22.46
N PRO A 456 11.10 7.13 -22.46
CA PRO A 456 11.98 7.84 -21.57
C PRO A 456 11.89 9.31 -21.93
N ALA A 457 11.71 10.15 -20.93
CA ALA A 457 11.91 11.56 -21.12
C ALA A 457 12.97 11.98 -20.12
N ASN A 458 14.05 12.61 -20.60
CA ASN A 458 14.69 13.61 -19.77
C ASN A 458 13.79 14.83 -19.90
N THR A 459 12.70 14.87 -19.16
CA THR A 459 12.12 16.17 -18.93
C THR A 459 13.18 16.90 -18.14
N ALA A 460 13.86 17.86 -18.78
CA ALA A 460 14.16 19.09 -18.09
C ALA A 460 12.81 19.73 -17.74
N THR A 461 12.00 19.05 -16.92
CA THR A 461 11.07 19.71 -16.03
C THR A 461 12.01 20.59 -15.25
N THR A 462 11.82 21.90 -15.41
CA THR A 462 12.42 22.87 -14.53
C THR A 462 11.96 22.50 -13.13
N ASP A 463 12.72 21.64 -12.46
CA ASP A 463 12.52 21.30 -11.06
C ASP A 463 12.81 22.59 -10.31
N TYR A 464 11.78 23.42 -10.12
CA TYR A 464 11.96 24.70 -9.49
C TYR A 464 12.31 24.43 -8.02
N PRO A 465 13.54 24.76 -7.57
CA PRO A 465 13.87 24.67 -6.17
C PRO A 465 13.06 25.74 -5.43
N LEU A 466 12.24 25.32 -4.48
CA LEU A 466 11.55 26.24 -3.60
C LEU A 466 12.56 26.75 -2.58
N THR A 467 12.85 28.05 -2.64
CA THR A 467 13.95 28.68 -1.89
C THR A 467 13.47 29.53 -0.70
N ILE A 468 12.18 29.53 -0.37
CA ILE A 468 11.64 30.28 0.77
C ILE A 468 11.13 29.28 1.81
N ILE A 469 11.87 29.17 2.92
CA ILE A 469 11.48 28.41 4.11
C ILE A 469 11.00 29.43 5.13
N ASP A 470 9.72 29.80 5.09
CA ASP A 470 9.07 30.52 6.19
C ASP A 470 8.47 29.50 7.17
N ALA A 471 9.36 28.88 7.95
CA ALA A 471 8.94 28.16 9.15
C ALA A 471 8.62 29.19 10.23
N CYS A 472 7.33 29.44 10.48
CA CYS A 472 6.91 30.23 11.64
C CYS A 472 7.18 29.38 12.90
N PRO A 473 8.08 29.80 13.82
CA PRO A 473 8.31 29.05 15.04
C PRO A 473 7.11 29.28 15.96
N ILE A 474 6.35 28.23 16.26
CA ILE A 474 5.42 28.25 17.38
C ILE A 474 5.98 27.27 18.42
N ASN A 475 6.29 27.84 19.60
CA ASN A 475 6.73 27.16 20.82
C ASN A 475 5.87 25.97 21.22
#